data_AF-Q73W93-F1
#
_entry.id   AF-Q73W93-F1
#
_cell.length_a   1.000
_cell.length_b   1.000
_cell.length_c   1.000
_cell.angle_alpha   90.00
_cell.angle_beta   90.00
_cell.angle_gamma   90.00
#
_symmetry.space_group_name_H-M   'P 1'
#
loop_
_entity.id
_entity.type
_entity.pdbx_description
1 polymer ?
#
loop_
_entity_poly.entity_id
_entity_poly.type
_entity_poly.pdbx_seq_one_letter_code
_entity_poly.pdbx_strand_id
1 'polypeptide(L)'
;MADDNLDYLLPEQREWWLTNAAMPPTLVLRCGIGGCGICVGIVKSDKTDPGVAIALMHHKSGKTTVPHYEPIDDERLAALGLPPATELYDASGITLAEHIQRRQREVDSLTIRSVDKTRRVSRRHADPSVAMPLEWIGYIVCPDHGTVALPDPATTVAAMRGQLIPTTHAKRRTFRIFRGTSV
;
A
#
# COMPACT_ATOMS: atom_id res chain seq x y z
N MET A 1 17.23 -7.13 8.97
CA MET A 1 16.62 -6.01 8.20
C MET A 1 15.45 -6.63 7.47
N ALA A 2 14.25 -6.03 7.54
CA ALA A 2 13.17 -6.50 6.67
C ALA A 2 13.60 -6.18 5.24
N ASP A 3 13.44 -7.13 4.31
CA ASP A 3 13.75 -6.93 2.90
C ASP A 3 12.75 -5.93 2.31
N ASP A 4 13.02 -4.63 2.47
CA ASP A 4 12.18 -3.60 1.88
C ASP A 4 12.34 -3.67 0.35
N ASN A 5 11.26 -3.96 -0.37
CA ASN A 5 11.29 -3.94 -1.84
C ASN A 5 11.44 -2.46 -2.30
N LEU A 6 12.49 -2.19 -3.09
CA LEU A 6 12.85 -0.85 -3.57
C LEU A 6 12.56 -0.63 -5.08
N ASP A 7 11.88 -1.57 -5.74
CA ASP A 7 11.66 -1.57 -7.19
C ASP A 7 10.84 -0.36 -7.67
N TYR A 8 10.10 0.26 -6.75
CA TYR A 8 9.25 1.43 -7.01
C TYR A 8 9.96 2.77 -6.80
N LEU A 9 11.22 2.78 -6.36
CA LEU A 9 11.98 4.01 -6.12
C LEU A 9 12.83 4.39 -7.33
N LEU A 10 12.84 5.68 -7.67
CA LEU A 10 13.84 6.24 -8.59
C LEU A 10 15.25 6.12 -7.98
N PRO A 11 16.32 6.14 -8.79
CA PRO A 11 17.69 5.95 -8.30
C PRO A 11 18.08 6.84 -7.12
N GLU A 12 17.77 8.14 -7.20
CA GLU A 12 18.06 9.12 -6.13
C GLU A 12 17.27 8.83 -4.84
N GLN A 13 16.01 8.44 -4.99
CA GLN A 13 15.15 8.06 -3.84
C GLN A 13 15.63 6.75 -3.21
N ARG A 14 16.10 5.81 -4.02
CA ARG A 14 16.68 4.55 -3.57
C ARG A 14 17.96 4.78 -2.78
N GLU A 15 18.87 5.61 -3.30
CA GLU A 15 20.11 5.99 -2.61
C GLU A 15 19.82 6.72 -1.30
N TRP A 16 18.87 7.65 -1.32
CA TRP A 16 18.41 8.33 -0.12
C TRP A 16 17.84 7.34 0.91
N TRP A 17 16.99 6.39 0.48
CA TRP A 17 16.40 5.38 1.35
C TRP A 17 17.48 4.51 2.00
N LEU A 18 18.44 4.02 1.21
CA LEU A 18 19.53 3.17 1.70
C LEU A 18 20.38 3.91 2.74
N THR A 19 20.65 5.20 2.53
CA THR A 19 21.41 6.04 3.46
C THR A 19 20.62 6.32 4.76
N ASN A 20 19.29 6.45 4.66
CA ASN A 20 18.44 6.89 5.75
C ASN A 20 17.50 5.80 6.28
N ALA A 21 17.70 4.52 5.93
CA ALA A 21 16.81 3.42 6.31
C ALA A 21 16.69 3.26 7.83
N ALA A 22 17.73 3.61 8.59
CA ALA A 22 17.72 3.55 10.05
C ALA A 22 17.05 4.76 10.72
N MET A 23 16.70 5.82 9.97
CA MET A 23 16.12 7.03 10.54
C MET A 23 14.75 6.75 11.18
N PRO A 24 14.39 7.43 12.28
CA PRO A 24 13.06 7.31 12.86
C PRO A 24 11.99 7.86 11.89
N PRO A 25 10.77 7.28 11.87
CA PRO A 25 9.71 7.75 11.01
C PRO A 25 9.23 9.16 11.39
N THR A 26 8.94 9.97 10.38
CA THR A 26 8.30 11.28 10.53
C THR A 26 6.80 11.11 10.79
N LEU A 27 6.15 10.21 10.06
CA LEU A 27 4.74 9.84 10.28
C LEU A 27 4.59 8.33 10.46
N VAL A 28 3.71 7.94 11.39
CA VAL A 28 3.22 6.58 11.52
C VAL A 28 1.83 6.51 10.91
N LEU A 29 1.67 5.67 9.89
CA LEU A 29 0.40 5.47 9.19
C LEU A 29 -0.41 4.40 9.89
N ARG A 30 -1.64 4.74 10.28
CA ARG A 30 -2.57 3.81 10.93
C ARG A 30 -3.87 3.67 10.18
N CYS A 31 -4.38 2.45 10.14
CA CYS A 31 -5.73 2.17 9.66
C CYS A 31 -6.75 2.92 10.55
N GLY A 32 -7.64 3.70 9.93
CA GLY A 32 -8.66 4.48 10.64
C GLY A 32 -10.04 3.83 10.69
N ILE A 33 -10.28 2.78 9.90
CA ILE A 33 -11.58 2.12 9.73
C ILE A 33 -12.05 1.58 11.07
N GLY A 34 -13.26 1.96 11.50
CA GLY A 34 -13.84 1.52 12.77
C GLY A 34 -12.96 1.80 14.00
N GLY A 35 -11.99 2.74 13.91
CA GLY A 35 -11.02 2.98 14.99
C GLY A 35 -9.89 1.95 15.11
N CYS A 36 -9.69 1.08 14.13
CA CYS A 36 -8.72 -0.03 14.11
C CYS A 36 -7.34 0.30 14.70
N GLY A 37 -6.70 1.38 14.25
CA GLY A 37 -5.45 1.85 14.80
C GLY A 37 -4.22 0.98 14.51
N ILE A 38 -4.33 -0.08 13.71
CA ILE A 38 -3.18 -0.90 13.31
C ILE A 38 -2.22 -0.07 12.45
N CYS A 39 -0.91 -0.24 12.71
CA CYS A 39 0.14 0.36 11.91
C CYS A 39 0.21 -0.34 10.54
N VAL A 40 -0.08 0.41 9.48
CA VAL A 40 -0.09 -0.08 8.08
C VAL A 40 1.10 0.44 7.27
N GLY A 41 1.89 1.35 7.85
CA GLY A 41 3.10 1.84 7.23
C GLY A 41 3.71 2.99 8.02
N ILE A 42 4.80 3.52 7.50
CA ILE A 42 5.48 4.69 8.03
C ILE A 42 5.91 5.59 6.89
N VAL A 43 6.04 6.89 7.14
CA VAL A 43 6.63 7.84 6.20
C VAL A 43 7.88 8.41 6.80
N LYS A 44 8.93 8.42 6.00
CA LYS A 44 10.17 9.12 6.26
C LYS A 44 10.29 10.22 5.22
N SER A 45 10.65 11.40 5.66
CA SER A 45 10.92 12.53 4.80
C SER A 45 12.25 13.12 5.22
N ASP A 46 12.87 13.93 4.37
CA ASP A 46 13.92 14.85 4.79
C ASP A 46 13.29 16.19 5.23
N LYS A 47 13.87 16.83 6.24
CA LYS A 47 13.48 18.16 6.71
C LYS A 47 14.07 19.23 5.79
N THR A 48 15.26 18.98 5.24
CA THR A 48 15.96 19.92 4.36
C THR A 48 15.44 19.84 2.92
N ASP A 49 15.03 18.66 2.47
CA ASP A 49 14.28 18.46 1.24
C ASP A 49 12.93 17.79 1.52
N PRO A 50 11.88 18.57 1.87
CA PRO A 50 10.55 18.03 2.05
C PRO A 50 9.95 17.50 0.76
N GLY A 51 10.58 17.62 -0.42
CA GLY A 51 10.17 16.95 -1.65
C GLY A 51 10.40 15.43 -1.56
N VAL A 52 11.48 15.01 -0.90
CA VAL A 52 11.80 13.60 -0.66
C VAL A 52 10.99 13.07 0.53
N ALA A 53 9.89 12.38 0.24
CA ALA A 53 9.14 11.60 1.21
C ALA A 53 8.90 10.19 0.69
N ILE A 54 9.39 9.20 1.43
CA ILE A 54 9.28 7.79 1.11
C ILE A 54 8.41 7.10 2.16
N ALA A 55 7.39 6.43 1.67
CA ALA A 55 6.52 5.60 2.48
C ALA A 55 7.01 4.16 2.46
N LEU A 56 7.08 3.55 3.64
CA LEU A 56 7.27 2.12 3.80
C LEU A 56 5.95 1.50 4.23
N MET A 57 5.33 0.79 3.29
CA MET A 57 4.00 0.20 3.46
C MET A 57 4.15 -1.24 3.94
N HIS A 58 3.48 -1.56 5.05
CA HIS A 58 3.52 -2.89 5.63
C HIS A 58 2.46 -3.77 4.99
N HIS A 59 2.88 -4.84 4.35
CA HIS A 59 1.97 -5.81 3.76
C HIS A 59 1.80 -6.98 4.73
N LYS A 60 0.89 -6.79 5.70
CA LYS A 60 0.57 -7.80 6.70
C LYS A 60 -0.86 -8.29 6.47
N SER A 61 -1.00 -9.57 6.16
CA SER A 61 -2.30 -10.22 5.96
C SER A 61 -2.56 -11.29 7.05
N GLY A 62 -3.83 -11.66 7.24
CA GLY A 62 -4.18 -12.87 8.00
C GLY A 62 -4.71 -12.70 9.43
N LYS A 63 -5.47 -11.65 9.75
CA LYS A 63 -6.47 -11.74 10.84
C LYS A 63 -7.87 -11.98 10.29
N THR A 64 -8.26 -11.24 9.25
CA THR A 64 -9.45 -11.51 8.45
C THR A 64 -9.27 -10.79 7.13
N THR A 65 -9.59 -11.47 6.03
CA THR A 65 -9.65 -10.94 4.66
C THR A 65 -8.30 -10.72 3.97
N VAL A 66 -8.14 -11.46 2.88
CA VAL A 66 -7.24 -11.11 1.79
C VAL A 66 -8.13 -10.46 0.73
N PRO A 67 -7.70 -9.40 0.02
CA PRO A 67 -8.40 -8.98 -1.19
C PRO A 67 -8.61 -10.18 -2.12
N HIS A 68 -9.85 -10.40 -2.53
CA HIS A 68 -10.09 -11.20 -3.71
C HIS A 68 -9.69 -10.32 -4.90
N TYR A 69 -8.65 -10.73 -5.62
CA TYR A 69 -8.34 -10.12 -6.90
C TYR A 69 -9.28 -10.77 -7.93
N GLU A 70 -10.41 -10.13 -8.16
CA GLU A 70 -11.26 -10.54 -9.27
C GLU A 70 -10.53 -10.25 -10.58
N PRO A 71 -10.57 -11.18 -11.55
CA PRO A 71 -10.12 -10.89 -12.90
C PRO A 71 -10.78 -9.60 -13.40
N ILE A 72 -10.00 -8.79 -14.10
CA ILE A 72 -10.57 -7.66 -14.82
C ILE A 72 -11.26 -8.25 -16.05
N ASP A 73 -12.59 -8.16 -16.09
CA ASP A 73 -13.42 -8.50 -17.24
C ASP A 73 -13.54 -7.30 -18.20
N ASP A 74 -14.09 -7.55 -19.39
CA ASP A 74 -14.29 -6.51 -20.41
C ASP A 74 -15.16 -5.35 -19.90
N GLU A 75 -16.07 -5.62 -18.96
CA GLU A 75 -16.94 -4.62 -18.35
C GLU A 75 -16.16 -3.65 -17.45
N ARG A 76 -15.20 -4.17 -16.67
CA ARG A 76 -14.25 -3.34 -15.90
C ARG A 76 -13.22 -2.64 -16.77
N LEU A 77 -12.75 -3.24 -17.86
CA LEU A 77 -11.88 -2.54 -18.82
C LEU A 77 -12.60 -1.34 -19.44
N ALA A 78 -13.86 -1.53 -19.84
CA ALA A 78 -14.69 -0.47 -20.37
C ALA A 78 -14.94 0.65 -19.34
N ALA A 79 -15.13 0.30 -18.06
CA ALA A 79 -15.26 1.29 -16.97
C ALA A 79 -13.99 2.12 -16.74
N LEU A 80 -12.81 1.59 -17.11
CA LEU A 80 -11.53 2.30 -17.08
C LEU A 80 -11.26 3.11 -18.37
N GLY A 81 -12.22 3.14 -19.30
CA GLY A 81 -12.07 3.82 -20.59
C GLY A 81 -11.16 3.10 -21.57
N LEU A 82 -10.85 1.82 -21.32
CA LEU A 82 -10.01 1.01 -22.20
C LEU A 82 -10.89 0.26 -23.21
N PRO A 83 -10.47 0.17 -24.48
CA PRO A 83 -11.14 -0.69 -25.45
C PRO A 83 -11.22 -2.14 -24.94
N PRO A 84 -12.29 -2.88 -25.29
CA PRO A 84 -12.34 -4.32 -25.04
C PRO A 84 -11.14 -5.02 -25.70
N ALA A 85 -10.63 -6.07 -25.06
CA ALA A 85 -9.39 -6.78 -25.43
C ALA A 85 -8.08 -5.94 -25.34
N THR A 86 -8.06 -4.83 -24.61
CA THR A 86 -6.81 -4.12 -24.30
C THR A 86 -5.96 -4.93 -23.33
N GLU A 87 -4.82 -5.44 -23.83
CA GLU A 87 -3.81 -6.06 -22.98
C GLU A 87 -2.88 -4.98 -22.40
N LEU A 88 -2.91 -4.85 -21.08
CA LEU A 88 -2.00 -3.96 -20.35
C LEU A 88 -0.74 -4.74 -19.99
N TYR A 89 0.42 -4.18 -20.31
CA TYR A 89 1.72 -4.80 -20.06
C TYR A 89 2.52 -3.97 -19.05
N ASP A 90 3.29 -4.64 -18.21
CA ASP A 90 4.34 -3.97 -17.44
C ASP A 90 5.62 -3.75 -18.26
N ALA A 91 6.61 -3.06 -17.68
CA ALA A 91 7.90 -2.80 -18.33
C ALA A 91 8.72 -4.08 -18.63
N SER A 92 8.33 -5.23 -18.06
CA SER A 92 8.96 -6.54 -18.27
C SER A 92 8.23 -7.38 -19.32
N GLY A 93 7.15 -6.85 -19.92
CA GLY A 93 6.33 -7.57 -20.91
C GLY A 93 5.33 -8.55 -20.31
N ILE A 94 5.09 -8.52 -19.00
CA ILE A 94 4.08 -9.36 -18.33
C ILE A 94 2.72 -8.67 -18.43
N THR A 95 1.68 -9.41 -18.81
CA THR A 95 0.32 -8.87 -18.89
C THR A 95 -0.26 -8.60 -17.50
N LEU A 96 -1.19 -7.64 -17.40
CA LEU A 96 -1.94 -7.37 -16.18
C LEU A 96 -2.72 -8.61 -15.71
N ALA A 97 -3.25 -9.39 -16.65
CA ALA A 97 -3.93 -10.65 -16.36
C ALA A 97 -2.97 -11.67 -15.70
N GLU A 98 -1.74 -11.81 -16.20
CA GLU A 98 -0.72 -12.68 -15.61
C GLU A 98 -0.28 -12.17 -14.23
N HIS A 99 -0.15 -10.86 -14.04
CA HIS A 99 0.13 -10.27 -12.72
C HIS A 99 -0.96 -10.58 -11.71
N ILE A 100 -2.23 -10.40 -12.11
CA ILE A 100 -3.40 -10.70 -11.28
C ILE A 100 -3.43 -12.20 -10.96
N GLN A 101 -3.25 -13.07 -11.95
CA GLN A 101 -3.23 -14.52 -11.73
C GLN A 101 -2.07 -14.98 -10.85
N ARG A 102 -0.88 -14.38 -11.00
CA ARG A 102 0.27 -14.69 -10.14
C ARG A 102 -0.01 -14.29 -8.70
N ARG A 103 -0.49 -13.06 -8.47
CA ARG A 103 -0.90 -12.61 -7.14
C ARG A 103 -2.04 -13.44 -6.56
N GLN A 104 -3.03 -13.84 -7.37
CA GLN A 104 -4.13 -14.66 -6.92
C GLN A 104 -3.65 -16.06 -6.49
N ARG A 105 -2.71 -16.67 -7.22
CA ARG A 105 -2.07 -17.94 -6.82
C ARG A 105 -1.27 -17.82 -5.53
N GLU A 106 -0.53 -16.72 -5.34
CA GLU A 106 0.16 -16.44 -4.08
C GLU A 106 -0.84 -16.36 -2.92
N VAL A 107 -1.92 -15.60 -3.09
CA VAL A 107 -3.02 -15.49 -2.12
C VAL A 107 -3.69 -16.83 -1.83
N ASP A 108 -3.97 -17.64 -2.86
CA ASP A 108 -4.57 -18.97 -2.73
C ASP A 108 -3.66 -19.90 -1.91
N SER A 109 -2.36 -19.90 -2.19
CA SER A 109 -1.37 -20.72 -1.48
C SER A 109 -1.26 -20.37 0.02
N LEU A 110 -1.58 -19.13 0.38
CA LEU A 110 -1.57 -18.63 1.75
C LEU A 110 -2.92 -18.81 2.46
N THR A 111 -3.97 -19.22 1.75
CA THR A 111 -5.33 -19.36 2.29
C THR A 111 -5.48 -20.68 3.05
N ILE A 112 -5.86 -20.62 4.34
CA ILE A 112 -6.19 -21.80 5.16
C ILE A 112 -7.63 -22.24 4.91
N ARG A 113 -8.57 -21.29 4.82
CA ARG A 113 -10.00 -21.56 4.65
C ARG A 113 -10.69 -20.39 3.96
N SER A 114 -11.60 -20.66 3.03
CA SER A 114 -12.56 -19.69 2.51
C SER A 114 -13.78 -19.59 3.43
N VAL A 115 -14.21 -18.37 3.75
CA VAL A 115 -15.42 -18.12 4.57
C VAL A 115 -16.62 -17.86 3.68
N ASP A 116 -16.45 -17.04 2.65
CA ASP A 116 -17.41 -16.80 1.56
C ASP A 116 -16.65 -16.30 0.32
N LYS A 117 -17.38 -15.80 -0.70
CA LYS A 117 -16.80 -15.33 -1.97
C LYS A 117 -15.85 -14.14 -1.80
N THR A 118 -15.98 -13.35 -0.74
CA THR A 118 -15.21 -12.11 -0.54
C THR A 118 -14.26 -12.18 0.66
N ARG A 119 -14.37 -13.23 1.50
CA ARG A 119 -13.60 -13.37 2.73
C ARG A 119 -12.89 -14.71 2.82
N ARG A 120 -11.61 -14.63 3.17
CA ARG A 120 -10.72 -15.77 3.37
C ARG A 120 -9.95 -15.64 4.69
N VAL A 121 -9.69 -16.78 5.32
CA VAL A 121 -8.77 -16.94 6.44
C VAL A 121 -7.45 -17.42 5.86
N SER A 122 -6.44 -16.55 5.84
CA SER A 122 -5.07 -16.91 5.45
C SER A 122 -4.20 -17.20 6.66
N ARG A 123 -3.15 -17.99 6.44
CA ARG A 123 -2.03 -18.07 7.39
C ARG A 123 -1.48 -16.66 7.52
N ARG A 124 -1.17 -16.22 8.75
CA ARG A 124 -0.52 -14.92 8.94
C ARG A 124 0.71 -14.86 8.04
N HIS A 125 0.66 -13.98 7.06
CA HIS A 125 1.73 -13.78 6.13
C HIS A 125 2.14 -12.31 6.22
N ALA A 126 3.43 -12.11 6.45
CA ALA A 126 4.05 -10.80 6.38
C ALA A 126 4.86 -10.82 5.10
N ASP A 127 4.27 -10.27 4.04
CA ASP A 127 5.03 -9.96 2.84
C ASP A 127 6.11 -8.93 3.21
N PRO A 128 7.21 -8.88 2.44
CA PRO A 128 8.19 -7.83 2.61
C PRO A 128 7.51 -6.46 2.48
N SER A 129 7.94 -5.51 3.32
CA SER A 129 7.38 -4.15 3.24
C SER A 129 7.83 -3.51 1.92
N VAL A 130 7.00 -2.64 1.37
CA VAL A 130 7.30 -1.99 0.09
C VAL A 130 7.64 -0.53 0.34
N ALA A 131 8.83 -0.12 -0.09
CA ALA A 131 9.22 1.28 -0.10
C ALA A 131 8.76 1.92 -1.42
N MET A 132 8.05 3.05 -1.32
CA MET A 132 7.53 3.76 -2.49
C MET A 132 7.49 5.27 -2.23
N PRO A 133 7.47 6.10 -3.29
CA PRO A 133 7.22 7.53 -3.13
C PRO A 133 5.88 7.76 -2.43
N LEU A 134 5.81 8.77 -1.55
CA LEU A 134 4.57 9.09 -0.82
C LEU A 134 3.39 9.32 -1.77
N GLU A 135 3.65 9.93 -2.93
CA GLU A 135 2.69 10.25 -3.99
C GLU A 135 2.02 9.01 -4.57
N TRP A 136 2.65 7.84 -4.45
CA TRP A 136 2.20 6.60 -5.08
C TRP A 136 1.32 5.75 -4.16
N ILE A 137 1.06 6.20 -2.93
CA ILE A 137 0.12 5.50 -2.04
C ILE A 137 -1.29 5.62 -2.61
N GLY A 138 -1.80 4.52 -3.18
CA GLY A 138 -3.19 4.40 -3.61
C GLY A 138 -4.04 3.49 -2.72
N TYR A 139 -3.42 2.69 -1.85
CA TYR A 139 -4.10 1.74 -0.98
C TYR A 139 -3.28 1.44 0.29
N ILE A 140 -3.93 0.80 1.26
CA ILE A 140 -3.27 0.22 2.43
C ILE A 140 -3.63 -1.25 2.56
N VAL A 141 -2.74 -2.04 3.17
CA VAL A 141 -3.03 -3.43 3.56
C VAL A 141 -3.14 -3.49 5.07
N CYS A 142 -4.35 -3.65 5.58
CA CYS A 142 -4.62 -3.81 7.01
C CYS A 142 -4.92 -5.28 7.29
N PRO A 143 -4.28 -5.91 8.29
CA PRO A 143 -4.53 -7.33 8.60
C PRO A 143 -5.98 -7.62 9.04
N ASP A 144 -6.70 -6.59 9.53
CA ASP A 144 -8.09 -6.72 9.99
C ASP A 144 -9.11 -6.41 8.88
N HIS A 145 -8.77 -5.51 7.94
CA HIS A 145 -9.69 -4.96 6.94
C HIS A 145 -9.29 -5.30 5.48
N GLY A 146 -8.22 -6.08 5.30
CA GLY A 146 -7.69 -6.42 3.99
C GLY A 146 -7.05 -5.23 3.28
N THR A 147 -7.05 -5.29 1.95
CA THR A 147 -6.59 -4.19 1.10
C THR A 147 -7.70 -3.18 0.93
N VAL A 148 -7.41 -1.93 1.27
CA VAL A 148 -8.37 -0.83 1.24
C VAL A 148 -7.82 0.26 0.34
N ALA A 149 -8.53 0.53 -0.76
CA ALA A 149 -8.23 1.64 -1.65
C ALA A 149 -8.52 2.98 -0.95
N LEU A 150 -7.65 3.97 -1.16
CA LEU A 150 -7.91 5.33 -0.70
C LEU A 150 -9.00 5.97 -1.58
N PRO A 151 -10.07 6.55 -1.01
CA PRO A 151 -11.16 7.13 -1.80
C PRO A 151 -10.71 8.35 -2.59
N ASP A 152 -9.79 9.14 -2.02
CA ASP A 152 -9.09 10.23 -2.71
C ASP A 152 -7.61 10.20 -2.32
N PRO A 153 -6.76 9.52 -3.11
CA PRO A 153 -5.33 9.44 -2.86
C PRO A 153 -4.66 10.81 -2.82
N ALA A 154 -5.03 11.72 -3.73
CA ALA A 154 -4.40 13.03 -3.85
C ALA A 154 -4.65 13.90 -2.62
N THR A 155 -5.91 13.99 -2.16
CA THR A 155 -6.25 14.72 -0.93
C THR A 155 -5.62 14.08 0.30
N THR A 156 -5.59 12.75 0.36
CA THR A 156 -4.96 12.03 1.47
C THR A 156 -3.46 12.33 1.54
N VAL A 157 -2.75 12.26 0.40
CA VAL A 157 -1.32 12.58 0.29
C VAL A 157 -1.07 14.05 0.62
N ALA A 158 -1.89 14.97 0.13
CA ALA A 158 -1.79 16.40 0.46
C ALA A 158 -1.92 16.64 1.97
N ALA A 159 -2.84 15.94 2.64
CA ALA A 159 -2.99 16.01 4.09
C ALA A 159 -1.77 15.42 4.82
N MET A 160 -1.17 14.33 4.32
CA MET A 160 0.08 13.79 4.87
C MET A 160 1.23 14.79 4.71
N ARG A 161 1.41 15.36 3.50
CA ARG A 161 2.40 16.41 3.19
C ARG A 161 2.26 17.62 4.12
N GLY A 162 1.03 18.08 4.35
CA GLY A 162 0.73 19.16 5.30
C GLY A 162 1.21 18.85 6.73
N GLN A 163 1.21 17.58 7.15
CA GLN A 163 1.77 17.18 8.45
C GLN A 163 3.28 16.98 8.45
N LEU A 164 3.90 16.70 7.30
CA LEU A 164 5.35 16.56 7.17
C LEU A 164 6.06 17.92 7.27
N ILE A 165 5.55 18.95 6.59
CA ILE A 165 6.15 20.31 6.52
C ILE A 165 6.54 20.88 7.91
N PRO A 166 5.68 20.86 8.94
CA PRO A 166 6.03 21.41 10.26
C PRO A 166 6.77 20.42 11.18
N THR A 167 7.08 19.20 10.74
CA THR A 167 7.53 18.11 11.62
C THR A 167 9.01 17.83 11.45
N THR A 168 9.78 18.18 12.49
CA THR A 168 11.18 17.75 12.62
C THR A 168 11.24 16.23 12.82
N HIS A 169 12.25 15.57 12.24
CA HIS A 169 12.49 14.13 12.48
C HIS A 169 12.43 13.80 13.97
N ALA A 170 11.88 12.62 14.30
CA ALA A 170 11.66 12.09 15.64
C ALA A 170 10.39 12.53 16.42
N LYS A 171 9.57 13.48 15.92
CA LYS A 171 8.22 13.69 16.49
C LYS A 171 7.22 12.72 15.84
N ARG A 172 7.05 11.53 16.43
CA ARG A 172 6.16 10.43 16.00
C ARG A 172 4.68 10.88 15.89
N ARG A 173 4.33 11.61 14.84
CA ARG A 173 2.93 11.94 14.56
C ARG A 173 2.24 10.72 13.97
N THR A 174 0.99 10.53 14.36
CA THR A 174 0.16 9.44 13.86
C THR A 174 -0.82 10.01 12.84
N PHE A 175 -0.81 9.47 11.63
CA PHE A 175 -1.78 9.79 10.58
C PHE A 175 -2.78 8.64 10.46
N ARG A 176 -4.08 8.95 10.57
CA ARG A 176 -5.15 7.96 10.37
C ARG A 176 -5.69 8.13 8.96
N ILE A 177 -5.51 7.11 8.13
CA ILE A 177 -5.76 7.19 6.68
C ILE A 177 -7.26 7.19 6.33
N PHE A 178 -8.12 6.68 7.21
CA PHE A 178 -9.58 6.61 7.00
C PHE A 178 -10.34 7.09 8.23
N ARG A 179 -10.43 8.40 8.46
CA ARG A 179 -11.20 8.95 9.59
C ARG A 179 -12.57 9.44 9.10
N GLY A 180 -13.57 8.57 9.17
CA GLY A 180 -14.90 8.74 8.54
C GLY A 180 -14.81 8.34 7.05
N THR A 181 -15.63 7.46 6.50
CA THR A 181 -17.02 7.11 6.76
C THR A 181 -17.17 5.67 7.27
N SER A 182 -17.79 5.53 8.43
CA SER A 182 -18.58 4.35 8.76
C SER A 182 -19.98 4.59 8.24
N VAL A 183 -20.57 3.53 7.68
CA VAL A 183 -21.90 3.40 7.05
C VAL A 183 -21.90 3.74 5.56
#